data_AF-A0A9Q0J892-F1
#
_entry.id   AF-A0A9Q0J892-F1
#
_cell.length_a   1.000
_cell.length_b   1.000
_cell.length_c   1.000
_cell.angle_alpha   90.00
_cell.angle_beta   90.00
_cell.angle_gamma   90.00
#
_symmetry.space_group_name_H-M   'P 1'
#
loop_
_entity.id
_entity.type
_entity.pdbx_description
1 polymer ?
#
loop_
_entity_poly.entity_id
_entity_poly.type
_entity_poly.pdbx_seq_one_letter_code
_entity_poly.pdbx_strand_id
1 'polypeptide(L)' 'ADERLSEFLGCPFSVEEERDGVIEEISKLCSFNMLKDIEQNKTVEFIGNYEKGRLFRKGEVGDSVNFLTP' A
#
# COMPACT_ATOMS: atom_id res chain seq x y z
N ALA A 1 -11.52 -0.01 -2.78
CA ALA A 1 -10.80 -1.30 -2.92
C ALA A 1 -10.99 -2.11 -1.64
N ASP A 2 -10.85 -1.45 -0.50
CA ASP A 2 -10.97 -2.02 0.83
C ASP A 2 -12.37 -2.63 1.10
N GLU A 3 -13.47 -1.97 0.69
CA GLU A 3 -14.84 -2.53 0.78
C GLU A 3 -15.01 -3.87 0.06
N ARG A 4 -14.65 -3.94 -1.23
CA ARG A 4 -14.76 -5.18 -2.00
C ARG A 4 -13.89 -6.30 -1.43
N LEU A 5 -12.72 -5.93 -0.89
CA LEU A 5 -11.81 -6.90 -0.28
C LEU A 5 -12.37 -7.42 1.05
N SER A 6 -12.99 -6.56 1.86
CA SER A 6 -13.55 -6.93 3.15
C SER A 6 -14.75 -7.87 2.99
N GLU A 7 -15.63 -7.60 2.01
CA GLU A 7 -16.71 -8.51 1.61
C GLU A 7 -16.16 -9.88 1.16
N PHE A 8 -15.13 -9.88 0.30
CA PHE A 8 -14.53 -11.11 -0.20
C PHE A 8 -13.89 -11.95 0.92
N LEU A 9 -13.29 -11.31 1.91
CA LEU A 9 -12.70 -11.97 3.08
C LEU A 9 -13.75 -12.42 4.11
N GLY A 10 -15.03 -12.08 3.92
CA GLY A 10 -16.10 -12.38 4.88
C GLY A 10 -16.07 -11.51 6.13
N CYS A 11 -15.40 -10.36 6.06
CA CYS A 11 -15.27 -9.37 7.14
C CYS A 11 -15.81 -8.00 6.67
N PRO A 12 -17.07 -7.88 6.26
CA PRO A 12 -17.61 -6.62 5.77
C PRO A 12 -17.58 -5.54 6.85
N PHE A 13 -17.41 -4.29 6.44
CA PHE A 13 -17.49 -3.15 7.36
C PHE A 13 -18.92 -2.97 7.87
N SER A 14 -19.05 -2.56 9.13
CA SER A 14 -20.32 -2.12 9.71
C SER A 14 -20.67 -0.70 9.28
N VAL A 15 -21.95 -0.34 9.39
CA VAL A 15 -22.43 1.02 9.11
C VAL A 15 -21.75 2.04 10.03
N GLU A 16 -21.44 1.65 11.27
CA GLU A 16 -20.69 2.46 12.21
C GLU A 16 -19.25 2.69 11.73
N GLU A 17 -18.54 1.66 11.29
CA GLU A 17 -17.17 1.79 10.76
C GLU A 17 -17.13 2.66 9.49
N GLU A 18 -18.10 2.52 8.60
CA GLU A 18 -18.26 3.38 7.42
C GLU A 18 -18.48 4.83 7.84
N ARG A 19 -19.41 5.08 8.76
CA ARG A 19 -19.72 6.44 9.26
C ARG A 19 -18.52 7.06 9.98
N ASP A 20 -17.78 6.26 10.71
CA ASP A 20 -16.63 6.70 11.50
C ASP A 20 -15.36 6.84 10.63
N GLY A 21 -15.43 6.51 9.33
CA GLY A 21 -14.37 6.75 8.35
C GLY A 21 -13.23 5.74 8.39
N VAL A 22 -13.49 4.53 8.92
CA VAL A 22 -12.46 3.48 9.12
C VAL A 22 -11.85 3.04 7.79
N ILE A 23 -12.65 3.04 6.72
CA ILE A 23 -12.21 2.65 5.38
C ILE A 23 -11.15 3.63 4.86
N GLU A 24 -11.39 4.93 5.01
CA GLU A 24 -10.47 5.99 4.66
C GLU A 24 -9.18 5.92 5.49
N GLU A 25 -9.29 5.61 6.78
CA GLU A 25 -8.13 5.44 7.67
C GLU A 25 -7.26 4.25 7.24
N ILE A 26 -7.87 3.10 6.92
CA ILE A 26 -7.16 1.93 6.39
C ILE A 26 -6.49 2.30 5.05
N SER A 27 -7.23 2.94 4.14
CA SER A 27 -6.70 3.33 2.84
C SER A 27 -5.51 4.29 2.97
N LYS A 28 -5.57 5.24 3.91
CA LYS A 28 -4.47 6.16 4.23
C LYS A 28 -3.28 5.42 4.84
N LEU A 29 -3.50 4.54 5.80
CA LEU A 29 -2.45 3.74 6.45
C LEU A 29 -1.71 2.85 5.44
N CYS A 30 -2.46 2.23 4.54
CA CYS A 30 -1.94 1.34 3.49
C CYS A 30 -1.52 2.07 2.22
N SER A 31 -1.63 3.41 2.18
CA SER A 31 -1.27 4.18 0.99
C SER A 31 0.22 4.06 0.68
N PHE A 32 0.56 4.13 -0.60
CA PHE A 32 1.96 4.01 -1.04
C PHE A 32 2.88 5.02 -0.36
N ASN A 33 2.45 6.28 -0.25
CA ASN A 33 3.24 7.34 0.39
C ASN A 33 3.42 7.06 1.89
N MET A 34 2.36 6.69 2.61
CA MET A 34 2.45 6.35 4.03
C MET A 34 3.45 5.21 4.25
N LEU A 35 3.30 4.09 3.54
CA LEU A 35 4.16 2.93 3.69
C LEU A 35 5.61 3.21 3.28
N LYS A 36 5.82 3.96 2.19
CA LYS A 36 7.16 4.37 1.75
C LYS A 36 7.86 5.25 2.78
N ASP A 37 7.10 6.07 3.52
CA ASP A 37 7.67 7.07 4.41
C ASP A 37 8.00 6.57 5.83
N ILE A 38 7.49 5.41 6.24
CA ILE A 38 7.85 4.76 7.50
C ILE A 38 9.38 4.51 7.55
N GLU A 39 10.03 4.97 8.63
CA GLU A 39 11.50 4.87 8.79
C GLU A 39 12.02 3.44 8.59
N GLN A 40 11.29 2.45 9.13
CA GLN A 40 11.65 1.03 9.01
C GLN A 40 11.64 0.53 7.56
N ASN A 41 10.92 1.18 6.64
CA ASN A 41 10.88 0.81 5.23
C ASN A 41 11.94 1.54 4.40
N LYS A 42 12.71 2.44 5.01
CA LYS A 42 13.85 3.15 4.39
C LYS A 42 15.21 2.61 4.86
N THR A 43 15.23 1.68 5.83
CA THR A 43 16.47 1.10 6.35
C THR A 43 17.13 0.16 5.34
N VAL A 44 18.46 0.10 5.40
CA VAL A 44 19.27 -0.90 4.67
C VAL A 44 19.24 -2.20 5.49
N GLU A 45 18.06 -2.78 5.60
CA GLU A 45 17.83 -4.13 6.11
C GLU A 45 17.51 -5.06 4.95
N PHE A 46 17.78 -6.35 5.11
CA PHE A 46 17.47 -7.34 4.08
C PHE A 46 16.31 -8.24 4.51
N ILE A 47 15.33 -8.40 3.62
CA ILE A 47 14.28 -9.41 3.72
C ILE A 47 14.61 -10.49 2.68
N GLY A 48 15.21 -11.58 3.14
CA GLY A 48 15.81 -12.57 2.24
C GLY A 48 16.93 -11.94 1.41
N ASN A 49 16.79 -12.00 0.08
CA ASN A 49 17.78 -11.42 -0.86
C ASN A 49 17.46 -9.98 -1.27
N TYR A 50 16.42 -9.36 -0.72
CA TYR A 50 15.97 -8.03 -1.11
C TYR A 50 16.31 -6.99 -0.05
N GLU A 51 16.90 -5.87 -0.47
CA GLU A 51 17.08 -4.70 0.39
C GLU A 51 15.70 -4.03 0.62
N LYS A 52 15.27 -4.01 1.88
CA LYS A 52 13.98 -3.50 2.34
C LYS A 52 13.72 -2.06 1.88
N GLY A 53 14.75 -1.21 1.98
CA GLY A 53 14.73 0.17 1.49
C GLY A 53 14.37 0.35 0.00
N ARG A 54 14.43 -0.72 -0.81
CA ARG A 54 14.13 -0.69 -2.24
C ARG A 54 12.73 -1.16 -2.61
N LEU A 55 11.95 -1.69 -1.66
CA LEU A 55 10.62 -2.24 -1.94
C LEU A 55 9.63 -1.16 -2.42
N PHE A 56 9.76 0.08 -1.94
CA PHE A 56 8.86 1.20 -2.23
C PHE A 56 9.50 2.24 -3.17
N ARG A 57 9.68 1.89 -4.45
CA ARG A 57 10.36 2.76 -5.45
C ARG A 57 9.53 3.97 -5.90
N LYS A 58 8.62 3.80 -6.86
CA LYS A 58 7.80 4.90 -7.43
C LYS A 58 6.30 4.75 -7.16
N GLY A 59 5.74 3.54 -7.29
CA GLY A 59 4.31 3.31 -7.08
C GLY A 59 3.42 3.96 -8.16
N GLU A 60 3.97 4.23 -9.35
CA GLU A 60 3.30 4.97 -10.42
C GLU A 60 2.88 4.04 -11.57
N VAL A 61 1.65 4.23 -12.04
CA VAL A 61 1.17 3.57 -13.26
C VAL A 61 1.87 4.18 -14.47
N GLY A 62 2.41 3.34 -15.36
CA GLY A 62 3.02 3.78 -16.62
C GLY A 62 4.54 4.01 -16.56
N ASP A 63 5.20 3.82 -15.42
CA ASP A 63 6.66 3.97 -15.32
C ASP A 63 7.46 2.99 -16.20
N SER A 64 6.80 1.95 -16.75
CA SER A 64 7.38 1.03 -17.73
C SER A 64 7.93 1.71 -18.98
N VAL A 65 7.32 2.83 -19.42
CA VAL A 65 7.76 3.56 -20.63
C VAL A 65 9.18 4.15 -20.50
N ASN A 66 9.67 4.30 -19.27
CA ASN A 66 11.04 4.79 -19.03
C ASN A 66 12.11 3.71 -19.25
N PHE A 67 11.71 2.44 -19.40
CA PHE A 67 12.64 1.29 -19.47
C PHE A 67 12.44 0.42 -20.70
N LEU A 68 11.30 0.54 -21.39
CA LEU A 68 10.99 -0.24 -22.58
C LEU A 68 11.12 0.65 -23.82
N THR A 69 11.91 0.21 -24.80
CA THR A 69 11.90 0.80 -26.15
C THR A 69 10.73 0.24 -26.96
N PRO A 70 10.16 1.02 -27.90
CA PRO A 70 9.04 0.59 -28.75
C PRO A 70 9.31 -0.71 -29.51
#